data_AF-A0AAV5ZKK4-F1
#
_entry.id   AF-A0AAV5ZKK4-F1
#
_cell.length_a   1.000
_cell.length_b   1.000
_cell.length_c   1.000
_cell.angle_alpha   90.00
_cell.angle_beta   90.00
_cell.angle_gamma   90.00
#
_symmetry.space_group_name_H-M   'P 1'
#
loop_
_entity.id
_entity.type
_entity.pdbx_description
1 polymer ?
#
loop_
_entity_poly.entity_id
_entity_poly.type
_entity_poly.pdbx_seq_one_letter_code
_entity_poly.pdbx_strand_id
1 'polypeptide(L)'
;MIYLLVNAVVDTGDESLPIAQALAVKDGRIVEIGGTDEILWLREDDYEVIDLEGRTVVPSAGTLAPGKPANFHVLSGGRTVETWVKGIRSLVQP
;
A
#
# COMPACT_ATOMS: atom_id res chain seq x y z
N MET A 1 7.16 13.84 1.01
CA MET A 1 7.42 12.52 0.42
C MET A 1 6.14 11.73 0.19
N ILE A 2 5.99 11.14 -0.99
CA ILE A 2 4.95 10.16 -1.32
C ILE A 2 5.54 8.75 -1.43
N TYR A 3 4.85 7.75 -0.88
CA TYR A 3 5.22 6.35 -0.98
C TYR A 3 4.32 5.64 -1.98
N LEU A 4 4.90 4.95 -2.94
CA LEU A 4 4.22 4.22 -3.99
C LEU A 4 4.41 2.72 -3.71
N LEU A 5 3.42 2.07 -3.10
CA LEU A 5 3.45 0.64 -2.79
C LEU A 5 2.88 -0.11 -3.99
N VAL A 6 3.73 -0.87 -4.68
CA VAL A 6 3.42 -1.49 -5.98
C VAL A 6 3.57 -2.99 -5.95
N ASN A 7 3.07 -3.65 -7.00
CA ASN A 7 3.15 -5.10 -7.15
C ASN A 7 2.61 -5.82 -5.90
N ALA A 8 1.41 -5.44 -5.49
CA ALA A 8 0.72 -5.96 -4.32
C ALA A 8 -0.60 -6.62 -4.70
N VAL A 9 -1.18 -7.38 -3.78
CA VAL A 9 -2.60 -7.72 -3.82
C VAL A 9 -3.29 -6.85 -2.77
N VAL A 10 -3.93 -5.77 -3.17
CA VAL A 10 -4.61 -4.85 -2.24
C VAL A 10 -6.07 -5.30 -2.11
N ASP A 11 -6.39 -6.03 -1.06
CA ASP A 11 -7.77 -6.28 -0.67
C ASP A 11 -8.30 -5.03 0.04
N THR A 12 -9.22 -4.33 -0.60
CA THR A 12 -9.67 -3.01 -0.11
C THR A 12 -10.78 -3.13 0.93
N GLY A 13 -11.46 -4.28 1.01
CA GLY A 13 -12.73 -4.42 1.74
C GLY A 13 -13.91 -3.63 1.16
N ASP A 14 -13.76 -3.01 -0.02
CA ASP A 14 -14.81 -2.28 -0.74
C ASP A 14 -15.40 -3.15 -1.87
N GLU A 15 -16.70 -3.38 -1.86
CA GLU A 15 -17.38 -4.21 -2.87
C GLU A 15 -17.27 -3.64 -4.30
N SER A 16 -17.09 -2.32 -4.44
CA SER A 16 -16.97 -1.65 -5.74
C SER A 16 -15.56 -1.76 -6.35
N LEU A 17 -14.54 -1.96 -5.51
CA LEU A 17 -13.14 -2.14 -5.92
C LEU A 17 -12.47 -3.16 -4.99
N PRO A 18 -12.86 -4.45 -5.02
CA PRO A 18 -12.45 -5.39 -3.98
C PRO A 18 -10.95 -5.68 -3.99
N ILE A 19 -10.33 -5.70 -5.18
CA ILE A 19 -8.90 -5.98 -5.35
C ILE A 19 -8.26 -4.92 -6.23
N ALA A 20 -7.12 -4.41 -5.80
CA ALA A 20 -6.23 -3.55 -6.58
C ALA A 20 -4.78 -4.07 -6.54
N GLN A 21 -3.88 -3.42 -7.29
CA GLN A 21 -2.49 -3.87 -7.43
C GLN A 21 -1.48 -3.00 -6.69
N ALA A 22 -1.88 -1.79 -6.31
CA ALA A 22 -1.00 -0.81 -5.71
C ALA A 22 -1.81 0.25 -4.93
N LEU A 23 -1.13 0.95 -4.02
CA LEU A 23 -1.66 2.15 -3.40
C LEU A 23 -0.56 3.20 -3.15
N ALA A 24 -0.97 4.46 -3.13
CA ALA A 24 -0.09 5.57 -2.80
C ALA A 24 -0.42 6.13 -1.40
N VAL A 25 0.63 6.45 -0.63
CA VAL A 25 0.51 7.05 0.70
C VAL A 25 1.29 8.36 0.75
N LYS A 26 0.64 9.42 1.20
CA LYS A 26 1.25 10.74 1.44
C LYS A 26 0.78 11.27 2.78
N ASP A 27 1.72 11.79 3.58
CA ASP A 27 1.42 12.38 4.89
C ASP A 27 0.56 11.49 5.80
N GLY A 28 0.84 10.18 5.79
CA GLY A 28 0.13 9.18 6.60
C GLY A 28 -1.28 8.81 6.11
N ARG A 29 -1.66 9.22 4.89
CA ARG A 29 -2.97 8.96 4.29
C ARG A 29 -2.84 8.29 2.93
N ILE A 30 -3.83 7.45 2.62
CA ILE A 30 -3.99 6.88 1.29
C ILE A 30 -4.43 8.01 0.37
N VAL A 31 -3.72 8.21 -0.74
CA VAL A 31 -4.08 9.23 -1.74
C VAL A 31 -4.68 8.61 -2.99
N GLU A 32 -4.31 7.38 -3.33
CA GLU A 32 -4.85 6.65 -4.49
C GLU A 32 -4.73 5.14 -4.29
N ILE A 33 -5.64 4.37 -4.90
CA ILE A 33 -5.61 2.90 -4.97
C ILE A 33 -5.94 2.49 -6.40
N GLY A 34 -5.14 1.61 -7.00
CA GLY A 34 -5.37 1.21 -8.38
C GLY A 34 -4.37 0.22 -8.93
N GLY A 35 -4.16 0.28 -10.24
CA GLY A 35 -3.14 -0.47 -10.96
C GLY A 35 -1.73 -0.02 -10.60
N THR A 36 -0.75 -0.90 -10.78
CA THR A 36 0.66 -0.54 -10.53
C THR A 36 1.11 0.64 -11.38
N ASP A 37 0.77 0.65 -12.67
CA ASP A 37 1.16 1.74 -13.57
C ASP A 37 0.53 3.08 -13.14
N GLU A 38 -0.75 3.08 -12.77
CA GLU A 38 -1.49 4.26 -12.28
C GLU A 38 -0.81 4.86 -11.05
N ILE A 39 -0.43 4.03 -10.08
CA ILE A 39 0.27 4.50 -8.88
C ILE A 39 1.68 4.99 -9.21
N LEU A 40 2.39 4.33 -10.14
CA LEU A 40 3.70 4.79 -10.60
C LEU A 40 3.65 6.14 -11.34
N TRP A 41 2.50 6.56 -11.88
CA TRP A 41 2.33 7.88 -12.46
C TRP A 41 2.30 9.01 -11.41
N LEU A 42 2.10 8.70 -10.13
CA LEU A 42 2.03 9.67 -9.04
C LEU A 42 3.41 10.08 -8.47
N ARG A 43 4.50 9.81 -9.20
CA ARG A 43 5.84 10.24 -8.79
C ARG A 43 5.91 11.77 -8.73
N GLU A 44 6.39 12.28 -7.60
CA GLU A 44 6.68 13.70 -7.38
C GLU A 44 8.20 13.91 -7.23
N ASP A 45 8.66 15.11 -6.89
CA ASP A 45 10.10 15.37 -6.67
C ASP A 45 10.67 14.58 -5.48
N ASP A 46 9.84 14.28 -4.48
CA ASP A 46 10.20 13.56 -3.26
C ASP A 46 9.30 12.32 -3.11
N TYR A 47 9.77 11.17 -3.58
CA TYR A 47 9.03 9.91 -3.61
C TYR A 47 9.89 8.69 -3.30
N GLU A 48 9.24 7.61 -2.88
CA GLU A 48 9.84 6.29 -2.72
C GLU A 48 8.90 5.23 -3.32
N VAL A 49 9.46 4.29 -4.10
CA VAL A 49 8.74 3.11 -4.59
C VAL A 49 9.07 1.94 -3.68
N ILE A 50 8.05 1.25 -3.21
CA ILE A 50 8.16 0.04 -2.38
C ILE A 50 7.49 -1.10 -3.14
N ASP A 51 8.30 -2.01 -3.70
CA ASP A 51 7.81 -3.24 -4.30
C ASP A 51 7.42 -4.24 -3.21
N LEU A 52 6.15 -4.63 -3.16
CA LEU A 52 5.64 -5.57 -2.17
C LEU A 52 5.81 -7.04 -2.58
N GLU A 53 6.37 -7.32 -3.76
CA GLU A 53 6.70 -8.66 -4.27
C GLU A 53 5.49 -9.60 -4.30
N GLY A 54 4.31 -9.08 -4.66
CA GLY A 54 3.04 -9.81 -4.70
C GLY A 54 2.38 -10.04 -3.34
N ARG A 55 2.91 -9.47 -2.25
CA ARG A 55 2.31 -9.59 -0.90
C ARG A 55 0.94 -8.92 -0.84
N THR A 56 0.10 -9.43 0.07
CA THR A 56 -1.26 -8.92 0.25
C THR A 56 -1.29 -7.77 1.24
N VAL A 57 -1.94 -6.67 0.85
CA VAL A 57 -2.30 -5.55 1.72
C VAL A 57 -3.77 -5.72 2.10
N VAL A 58 -4.08 -5.65 3.40
CA VAL A 58 -5.45 -5.76 3.93
C VAL A 58 -5.74 -4.62 4.91
N PRO A 59 -7.01 -4.17 5.05
CA PRO A 59 -7.35 -3.13 6.00
C PRO A 59 -7.07 -3.61 7.43
N SER A 60 -6.57 -2.73 8.30
CA SER A 60 -6.54 -3.03 9.74
C SER A 60 -7.95 -2.97 10.35
N ALA A 61 -8.80 -2.09 9.82
CA ALA A 61 -10.22 -1.98 10.12
C ALA A 61 -10.94 -1.22 8.99
N GLY A 62 -12.18 -1.61 8.67
CA GLY A 62 -12.97 -0.94 7.64
C GLY A 62 -12.44 -1.18 6.22
N THR A 63 -12.40 -0.14 5.39
CA THR A 63 -11.97 -0.20 3.99
C THR A 63 -10.73 0.64 3.71
N LEU A 64 -9.95 0.24 2.71
CA LEU A 64 -8.89 1.05 2.12
C LEU A 64 -9.52 1.94 1.04
N ALA A 65 -9.40 3.26 1.20
CA ALA A 65 -9.91 4.22 0.24
C ALA A 65 -9.09 5.53 0.29
N PRO A 66 -9.04 6.30 -0.82
CA PRO A 66 -8.45 7.63 -0.82
C PRO A 66 -8.99 8.52 0.32
N GLY A 67 -8.09 9.27 0.95
CA GLY A 67 -8.36 10.14 2.10
C GLY A 67 -8.36 9.44 3.46
N LYS A 68 -8.40 8.10 3.52
CA LYS A 68 -8.33 7.35 4.79
C LYS A 68 -6.89 7.34 5.36
N PRO A 69 -6.74 7.19 6.69
CA PRO A 69 -5.42 6.90 7.27
C PRO A 69 -4.82 5.64 6.65
N ALA A 70 -3.50 5.66 6.40
CA ALA A 70 -2.76 4.51 5.90
C ALA A 70 -2.49 3.52 7.05
N ASN A 71 -3.55 2.89 7.54
CA ASN A 71 -3.51 1.84 8.57
C ASN A 71 -3.96 0.53 7.93
N PHE A 72 -2.99 -0.32 7.60
CA PHE A 72 -3.18 -1.58 6.94
C PHE A 72 -2.14 -2.59 7.40
N HIS A 73 -2.36 -3.84 7.03
CA HIS A 73 -1.43 -4.92 7.28
C HIS A 73 -0.86 -5.42 5.96
N VAL A 74 0.44 -5.68 5.92
CA VAL A 74 1.07 -6.44 4.83
C VAL A 74 1.28 -7.87 5.30
N LEU A 75 0.68 -8.83 4.60
CA LEU A 75 0.78 -10.26 4.90
C LEU A 75 1.99 -10.85 4.18
N SER A 76 2.89 -11.49 4.94
CA SER A 76 4.11 -12.11 4.41
C SER A 76 4.38 -13.46 5.06
N GLY A 77 3.84 -14.55 4.48
CA GLY A 77 4.23 -15.93 4.82
C GLY A 77 4.20 -16.28 6.32
N GLY A 78 3.23 -15.74 7.07
CA GLY A 78 3.08 -15.95 8.51
C GLY A 78 3.50 -14.77 9.39
N ARG A 79 4.02 -13.68 8.82
CA ARG A 79 4.28 -12.41 9.52
C ARG A 79 3.30 -11.33 9.05
N THR A 80 2.76 -10.60 10.01
CA THR A 80 1.99 -9.36 9.79
C THR A 80 2.88 -8.19 10.19
N VAL A 81 3.03 -7.20 9.32
CA VAL A 81 3.73 -5.96 9.67
C VAL A 81 2.80 -4.77 9.46
N GLU A 82 2.81 -3.87 10.44
CA GLU A 82 2.05 -2.63 10.42
C GLU A 82 2.69 -1.58 9.51
N THR A 83 1.86 -0.63 9.06
CA THR A 83 2.07 0.31 7.96
C THR A 83 3.22 1.28 8.03
N TRP A 84 3.94 1.37 9.15
CA TRP A 84 5.02 2.32 9.22
C TRP A 84 6.15 1.87 8.30
N VAL A 85 6.64 2.79 7.48
CA VAL A 85 7.65 2.56 6.43
C VAL A 85 8.84 1.74 6.95
N LYS A 86 9.26 1.96 8.19
CA LYS A 86 10.31 1.17 8.85
C LYS A 86 9.96 -0.32 8.98
N GLY A 87 8.71 -0.64 9.33
CA GLY A 87 8.19 -1.99 9.39
C GLY A 87 8.10 -2.62 8.00
N ILE A 88 7.47 -1.93 7.03
CA ILE A 88 7.36 -2.43 5.66
C ILE A 88 8.75 -2.70 5.06
N ARG A 89 9.72 -1.80 5.26
CA ARG A 89 11.11 -1.99 4.80
C ARG A 89 11.74 -3.28 5.34
N SER A 90 11.48 -3.66 6.59
CA SER A 90 12.00 -4.92 7.15
C SER A 90 11.44 -6.20 6.50
N LEU A 91 10.40 -6.09 5.68
CA LEU A 91 9.84 -7.21 4.91
C LEU A 91 10.43 -7.35 3.50
N VAL A 92 10.88 -6.25 2.89
CA VAL A 92 11.23 -6.16 1.47
C VAL A 92 12.72 -5.91 1.23
N GLN A 93 13.48 -5.52 2.25
CA GLN A 93 14.93 -5.34 2.18
C GLN A 93 15.60 -6.33 3.15
N PRO A 94 16.50 -7.23 2.67
CA PRO A 94 17.22 -8.18 3.52
C PRO A 94 18.27 -7.51 4.43
#